data_AF-A0A952TR14-F1
#
_entry.id   AF-A0A952TR14-F1
#
_cell.length_a   1.000
_cell.length_b   1.000
_cell.length_c   1.000
_cell.angle_alpha   90.00
_cell.angle_beta   90.00
_cell.angle_gamma   90.00
#
_symmetry.space_group_name_H-M   'P 1'
#
loop_
_entity.id
_entity.type
_entity.pdbx_description
1 polymer ?
#
loop_
_entity_poly.entity_id
_entity_poly.type
_entity_poly.pdbx_seq_one_letter_code
_entity_poly.pdbx_strand_id
1 'polypeptide(L)'
;MGRFVEFASLLEDKIRRELRDEKNVETPRFPSETELFPSGMAWLMGQVQSARPSANRARSAYGVKPKVRPAHRFDATQTDSFNFVKNAFPELENNFSPRELKTAYRKAAMKLHPDQGGTSEQFRDLHRHFENLRRLFHEPKTSRKN
;
A
#
# COMPACT_ATOMS: atom_id res chain seq x y z
N MET A 1 -15.85 -2.40 29.47
CA MET A 1 -14.79 -1.73 28.68
C MET A 1 -14.11 -2.64 27.62
N GLY A 2 -14.69 -3.78 27.21
CA GLY A 2 -13.97 -4.77 26.37
C GLY A 2 -14.22 -4.77 24.85
N ARG A 3 -15.18 -3.99 24.32
CA ARG A 3 -15.56 -4.07 22.88
C ARG A 3 -14.75 -3.17 21.93
N PHE A 4 -13.94 -2.25 22.45
CA PHE A 4 -13.24 -1.25 21.64
C PHE A 4 -11.83 -1.70 21.20
N VAL A 5 -11.16 -2.52 22.01
CA VAL A 5 -9.86 -3.12 21.65
C VAL A 5 -10.05 -4.12 20.50
N GLU A 6 -11.17 -4.84 20.48
CA GLU A 6 -11.53 -5.76 19.39
C GLU A 6 -11.76 -5.06 18.06
N PHE A 7 -12.32 -3.84 18.04
CA PHE A 7 -12.60 -3.15 16.77
C PHE A 7 -11.32 -2.60 16.13
N ALA A 8 -10.40 -2.07 16.95
CA ALA A 8 -9.09 -1.62 16.49
C ALA A 8 -8.25 -2.78 15.97
N SER A 9 -8.23 -3.92 16.68
CA SER A 9 -7.54 -5.13 16.23
C SER A 9 -8.20 -5.76 15.00
N LEU A 10 -9.54 -5.78 14.90
CA LEU A 10 -10.25 -6.21 13.70
C LEU A 10 -9.96 -5.33 12.49
N LEU A 11 -9.82 -4.02 12.68
CA LEU A 11 -9.49 -3.09 11.61
C LEU A 11 -8.03 -3.27 11.18
N GLU A 12 -7.11 -3.49 12.12
CA GLU A 12 -5.73 -3.89 11.81
C GLU A 12 -5.67 -5.22 11.06
N ASP A 13 -6.41 -6.24 11.48
CA ASP A 13 -6.45 -7.54 10.82
C ASP A 13 -7.09 -7.47 9.44
N LYS A 14 -8.11 -6.62 9.26
CA LYS A 14 -8.73 -6.37 7.95
C LYS A 14 -7.76 -5.64 7.02
N ILE A 15 -7.03 -4.64 7.51
CA ILE A 15 -5.98 -3.93 6.76
C ILE A 15 -4.84 -4.90 6.41
N ARG A 16 -4.42 -5.76 7.34
CA ARG A 16 -3.38 -6.79 7.14
C ARG A 16 -3.82 -7.89 6.16
N ARG A 17 -5.10 -8.26 6.14
CA ARG A 17 -5.65 -9.22 5.15
C ARG A 17 -5.71 -8.61 3.75
N GLU A 18 -6.21 -7.39 3.58
CA GLU A 18 -6.15 -6.70 2.27
C GLU A 18 -4.71 -6.55 1.76
N LEU A 19 -3.71 -6.41 2.64
CA LEU A 19 -2.28 -6.36 2.30
C LEU A 19 -1.70 -7.70 1.82
N ARG A 20 -2.35 -8.84 2.10
CA ARG A 20 -1.86 -10.17 1.71
C ARG A 20 -2.30 -10.56 0.30
N ASP A 21 -3.47 -10.09 -0.14
CA ASP A 21 -4.03 -10.41 -1.45
C ASP A 21 -3.30 -9.70 -2.61
N GLU A 22 -2.63 -8.57 -2.37
CA GLU A 22 -1.82 -7.88 -3.39
C GLU A 22 -0.42 -8.50 -3.59
N LYS A 23 0.01 -9.45 -2.73
CA LYS A 23 1.29 -10.16 -2.86
C LYS A 23 1.18 -11.52 -3.54
N ASN A 24 0.02 -11.92 -4.04
CA ASN A 24 -0.08 -13.08 -4.92
C ASN A 24 0.27 -12.70 -6.37
N VAL A 25 1.46 -12.12 -6.57
CA VAL A 25 2.16 -12.32 -7.83
C VAL A 25 2.73 -13.73 -7.69
N GLU A 26 2.12 -14.67 -8.40
CA GLU A 26 2.61 -16.03 -8.53
C GLU A 26 4.10 -15.98 -8.89
N THR A 27 4.96 -16.12 -7.88
CA THR A 27 6.31 -16.60 -8.14
C THR A 27 6.12 -17.99 -8.73
N PRO A 28 6.58 -18.27 -9.95
CA PRO A 28 6.50 -19.61 -10.50
C PRO A 28 7.18 -20.54 -9.49
N ARG A 29 6.37 -21.42 -8.92
CA ARG A 29 6.80 -22.44 -7.98
C ARG A 29 7.61 -23.43 -8.81
N PHE A 30 8.93 -23.25 -8.83
CA PHE A 30 9.83 -24.17 -9.50
C PHE A 30 9.61 -25.56 -8.88
N PRO A 31 9.27 -26.58 -9.68
CA PRO A 31 9.17 -27.94 -9.17
C PRO A 31 10.54 -28.38 -8.65
N SER A 32 10.51 -28.97 -7.45
CA SER A 32 11.66 -29.64 -6.86
C SER A 32 11.92 -30.93 -7.63
N GLU A 33 12.78 -30.86 -8.64
CA GLU A 33 13.28 -32.06 -9.32
C GLU A 33 14.73 -31.83 -9.73
N THR A 34 15.62 -32.49 -9.00
CA THR A 34 17.04 -32.70 -9.29
C THR A 34 17.26 -33.60 -10.50
N GLU A 35 16.35 -33.62 -11.48
CA GLU A 35 16.41 -34.54 -12.60
C GLU A 35 16.38 -33.77 -13.93
N LEU A 36 17.47 -33.93 -14.67
CA LEU A 36 17.57 -33.70 -16.12
C LEU A 36 17.67 -32.26 -16.66
N PHE A 37 18.36 -31.34 -15.99
CA PHE A 37 18.89 -30.15 -16.67
C PHE A 37 20.42 -30.09 -16.62
N PRO A 38 21.11 -29.97 -17.77
CA PRO A 38 22.58 -29.80 -17.83
C PRO A 38 23.09 -28.65 -16.94
N SER A 39 22.26 -27.64 -16.73
CA SER A 39 22.54 -26.49 -15.86
C SER A 39 22.59 -26.82 -14.36
N GLY A 40 21.82 -27.80 -13.88
CA GLY A 40 21.84 -28.22 -12.47
C GLY A 40 23.11 -29.00 -12.12
N MET A 41 23.55 -29.87 -13.03
CA MET A 41 24.81 -30.61 -12.93
C MET A 41 26.04 -29.67 -13.00
N ALA A 42 25.96 -28.59 -13.79
CA ALA A 42 27.04 -27.60 -13.92
C ALA A 42 27.38 -26.89 -12.59
N TRP A 43 26.39 -26.67 -11.71
CA TRP A 43 26.59 -26.09 -10.39
C TRP A 43 27.31 -27.06 -9.43
N LEU A 44 26.94 -28.34 -9.48
CA LEU A 44 27.56 -29.39 -8.66
C LEU A 44 29.01 -29.70 -9.08
N MET A 45 29.30 -29.61 -10.39
CA MET A 45 30.64 -29.81 -10.95
C MET A 45 31.57 -28.59 -10.76
N GLY A 46 31.14 -27.55 -10.04
CA GLY A 46 31.94 -26.35 -9.78
C GLY A 46 32.31 -25.54 -11.03
N GLN A 47 31.65 -25.80 -12.17
CA GLN A 47 31.94 -25.14 -13.45
C GLN A 47 31.20 -23.83 -13.65
N VAL A 48 30.26 -23.49 -12.76
CA VAL A 48 29.65 -22.16 -12.75
C VAL A 48 30.66 -21.21 -12.11
N GLN A 49 31.49 -20.58 -12.94
CA GLN A 49 32.12 -19.31 -12.56
C GLN A 49 30.97 -18.44 -12.06
N SER A 50 30.96 -18.15 -10.75
CA SER A 50 29.94 -17.33 -10.10
C SER A 50 29.67 -16.13 -10.99
N ALA A 51 28.52 -16.14 -11.69
CA ALA A 51 28.04 -14.98 -12.39
C ALA A 51 27.73 -14.00 -11.26
N ARG A 52 28.74 -13.22 -10.87
CA ARG A 52 28.55 -12.07 -10.00
C ARG A 52 27.36 -11.34 -10.60
N PRO A 53 26.28 -11.09 -9.85
CA PRO A 53 25.22 -10.24 -10.36
C PRO A 53 25.91 -8.96 -10.81
N SER A 54 26.03 -8.78 -12.13
CA SER A 54 26.69 -7.64 -12.70
C SER A 54 26.00 -6.42 -12.11
N ALA A 55 26.78 -5.55 -11.47
CA ALA A 55 26.29 -4.28 -10.94
C ALA A 55 25.63 -3.39 -12.03
N ASN A 56 25.59 -3.83 -13.29
CA ASN A 56 24.92 -3.19 -14.41
C ASN A 56 23.40 -3.40 -14.52
N ARG A 57 22.70 -3.95 -13.52
CA ARG A 57 21.23 -3.74 -13.44
C ARG A 57 20.85 -2.31 -13.03
N ALA A 58 21.81 -1.41 -12.88
CA ALA A 58 21.61 0.02 -12.72
C ALA A 58 21.41 0.77 -14.05
N ARG A 59 20.59 0.27 -14.99
CA ARG A 59 20.17 1.04 -16.18
C ARG A 59 18.77 0.66 -16.66
N SER A 60 17.75 1.06 -15.91
CA SER A 60 16.55 1.59 -16.58
C SER A 60 16.91 2.99 -17.07
N ALA A 61 17.71 3.03 -18.14
CA ALA A 61 18.30 4.24 -18.73
C ALA A 61 17.44 4.77 -19.89
N TYR A 62 16.13 4.74 -19.72
CA TYR A 62 15.22 5.62 -20.44
C TYR A 62 14.49 6.41 -19.38
N GLY A 63 14.73 7.72 -19.34
CA GLY A 63 14.09 8.65 -18.41
C GLY A 63 12.58 8.58 -18.56
N VAL A 64 11.96 7.61 -17.90
CA VAL A 64 10.53 7.62 -17.64
C VAL A 64 10.35 8.82 -16.74
N LYS A 65 10.00 9.95 -17.36
CA LYS A 65 9.60 11.15 -16.64
C LYS A 65 8.53 10.68 -15.65
N PRO A 66 8.67 10.97 -14.35
CA PRO A 66 7.68 10.57 -13.37
C PRO A 66 6.33 11.07 -13.87
N LYS A 67 5.35 10.17 -14.00
CA LYS A 67 4.01 10.54 -14.45
C LYS A 67 3.43 11.50 -13.41
N VAL A 68 3.43 12.79 -13.72
CA VAL A 68 2.77 13.81 -12.91
C VAL A 68 1.28 13.52 -12.99
N ARG A 69 0.70 13.15 -11.85
CA ARG A 69 -0.73 12.88 -11.77
C ARG A 69 -1.47 14.22 -11.66
N PRO A 70 -2.60 14.41 -12.35
CA PRO A 70 -3.42 15.59 -12.15
C PRO A 70 -3.88 15.65 -10.68
N ALA A 71 -4.02 16.86 -10.14
CA ALA A 71 -4.57 17.06 -8.82
C ALA A 71 -6.03 16.59 -8.77
N HIS A 72 -6.45 16.00 -7.65
CA HIS A 72 -7.83 15.58 -7.47
C HIS A 72 -8.77 16.78 -7.41
N ARG A 73 -9.98 16.63 -7.93
CA ARG A 73 -11.06 17.59 -7.70
C ARG A 73 -11.80 17.17 -6.43
N PHE A 74 -11.66 17.97 -5.39
CA PHE A 74 -12.31 17.71 -4.10
C PHE A 74 -13.67 18.41 -4.05
N ASP A 75 -14.64 17.72 -3.45
CA ASP A 75 -15.86 18.35 -2.93
C ASP A 75 -15.54 19.21 -1.69
N ALA A 76 -16.46 20.09 -1.28
CA ALA A 76 -16.30 20.94 -0.11
C ALA A 76 -16.01 20.10 1.15
N THR A 77 -16.77 19.02 1.35
CA THR A 77 -16.58 18.08 2.47
C THR A 77 -15.26 17.32 2.42
N GLN A 78 -14.75 17.06 1.22
CA GLN A 78 -13.49 16.35 1.01
C GLN A 78 -12.30 17.26 1.17
N THR A 79 -12.46 18.55 0.90
CA THR A 79 -11.43 19.58 1.13
C THR A 79 -11.11 19.66 2.62
N ASP A 80 -12.13 19.68 3.48
CA ASP A 80 -11.95 19.65 4.93
C ASP A 80 -11.27 18.36 5.40
N SER A 81 -11.71 17.22 4.87
CA SER A 81 -11.05 15.93 5.14
C SER A 81 -9.60 15.91 4.72
N PHE A 82 -9.27 16.48 3.55
CA PHE A 82 -7.91 16.56 3.07
C PHE A 82 -7.05 17.45 3.97
N ASN A 83 -7.56 18.61 4.39
CA ASN A 83 -6.86 19.50 5.32
C ASN A 83 -6.58 18.81 6.66
N PHE A 84 -7.55 18.07 7.20
CA PHE A 84 -7.36 17.29 8.43
C PHE A 84 -6.24 16.25 8.28
N VAL A 85 -6.27 15.46 7.20
CA VAL A 85 -5.25 14.43 6.94
C VAL A 85 -3.88 15.06 6.67
N LYS A 86 -3.83 16.20 5.98
CA LYS A 86 -2.59 16.94 5.70
C LYS A 86 -1.94 17.51 6.96
N ASN A 87 -2.75 17.97 7.91
CA ASN A 87 -2.26 18.41 9.21
C ASN A 87 -1.66 17.23 10.02
N ALA A 88 -2.29 16.05 9.96
CA ALA A 88 -1.76 14.84 10.58
C ALA A 88 -0.54 14.26 9.84
N PHE A 89 -0.44 14.49 8.53
CA PHE A 89 0.59 13.95 7.66
C PHE A 89 0.96 14.93 6.52
N PRO A 90 2.01 15.75 6.71
CA PRO A 90 2.36 16.81 5.76
C PRO A 90 3.01 16.30 4.46
N GLU A 91 3.42 15.03 4.40
CA GLU A 91 3.99 14.40 3.20
C GLU A 91 2.92 14.09 2.12
N LEU A 92 1.61 14.26 2.41
CA LEU A 92 0.55 14.00 1.42
C LEU A 92 0.41 15.17 0.43
N GLU A 93 0.76 14.90 -0.83
CA GLU A 93 0.52 15.84 -1.94
C GLU A 93 -0.94 15.84 -2.39
N ASN A 94 -1.39 16.87 -3.12
CA ASN A 94 -2.78 16.96 -3.61
C ASN A 94 -3.10 15.94 -4.72
N ASN A 95 -2.08 15.38 -5.37
CA ASN A 95 -2.13 14.42 -6.47
C ASN A 95 -1.90 12.97 -6.00
N PHE A 96 -2.28 12.69 -4.75
CA PHE A 96 -1.95 11.43 -4.07
C PHE A 96 -2.57 10.19 -4.72
N SER A 97 -1.86 9.07 -4.67
CA SER A 97 -2.40 7.76 -5.08
C SER A 97 -3.25 7.12 -3.97
N PRO A 98 -4.15 6.17 -4.30
CA PRO A 98 -4.88 5.42 -3.27
C PRO A 98 -3.93 4.69 -2.30
N ARG A 99 -2.76 4.27 -2.80
CA ARG A 99 -1.71 3.64 -1.99
C ARG A 99 -1.03 4.63 -1.05
N GLU A 100 -0.77 5.85 -1.50
CA GLU A 100 -0.25 6.93 -0.66
C GLU A 100 -1.26 7.33 0.42
N LEU A 101 -2.55 7.44 0.09
CA LEU A 101 -3.60 7.72 1.07
C LEU A 101 -3.65 6.63 2.16
N LYS A 102 -3.63 5.34 1.77
CA LYS A 102 -3.57 4.22 2.73
C LYS A 102 -2.32 4.27 3.61
N THR A 103 -1.18 4.63 3.02
CA THR A 103 0.11 4.71 3.75
C THR A 103 0.13 5.88 4.74
N ALA A 104 -0.37 7.04 4.32
CA ALA A 104 -0.55 8.21 5.17
C ALA A 104 -1.48 7.90 6.34
N TYR A 105 -2.63 7.27 6.06
CA TYR A 105 -3.56 6.82 7.08
C TYR A 105 -2.89 5.88 8.09
N ARG A 106 -2.14 4.88 7.62
CA ARG A 106 -1.43 3.96 8.53
C ARG A 106 -0.44 4.69 9.44
N LYS A 107 0.37 5.60 8.89
CA LYS A 107 1.33 6.38 9.68
C LYS A 107 0.62 7.26 10.71
N ALA A 108 -0.47 7.92 10.33
CA ALA A 108 -1.27 8.75 11.23
C ALA A 108 -2.00 7.91 12.30
N ALA A 109 -2.53 6.76 11.92
CA ALA A 109 -3.24 5.83 12.79
C ALA A 109 -2.33 5.30 13.91
N MET A 110 -1.06 5.00 13.62
CA MET A 110 -0.10 4.59 14.65
C MET A 110 0.17 5.73 15.64
N LYS A 111 0.41 6.95 15.14
CA LYS A 111 0.68 8.12 16.00
C LYS A 111 -0.50 8.50 16.88
N LEU A 112 -1.72 8.43 16.35
CA LEU A 112 -2.95 8.82 17.03
C LEU A 112 -3.62 7.64 17.75
N HIS A 113 -2.95 6.49 17.84
CA HIS A 113 -3.50 5.32 18.50
C HIS A 113 -3.61 5.56 20.01
N PRO A 114 -4.74 5.19 20.66
CA PRO A 114 -4.91 5.39 22.11
C PRO A 114 -3.86 4.67 22.96
N ASP A 115 -3.30 3.57 22.48
CA ASP A 115 -2.22 2.83 23.16
C ASP A 115 -0.84 3.48 23.02
N GLN A 116 -0.67 4.38 22.04
CA GLN A 116 0.60 5.09 21.78
C GLN A 116 0.56 6.56 22.21
N GLY A 117 -0.46 6.96 22.98
CA GLY A 117 -0.61 8.31 23.52
C GLY A 117 -1.54 9.23 22.73
N GLY A 118 -2.30 8.71 21.76
CA GLY A 118 -3.36 9.44 21.08
C GLY A 118 -4.70 9.43 21.83
N THR A 119 -5.67 10.19 21.33
CA THR A 119 -7.06 10.12 21.83
C THR A 119 -7.94 9.31 20.89
N SER A 120 -8.88 8.52 21.45
CA SER A 120 -9.82 7.73 20.65
C SER A 120 -10.68 8.59 19.72
N GLU A 121 -10.97 9.84 20.10
CA GLU A 121 -11.73 10.78 19.28
C GLU A 121 -10.98 11.15 18.00
N GLN A 122 -9.69 11.51 18.13
CA GLN A 122 -8.84 11.82 16.98
C GLN A 122 -8.68 10.64 16.02
N PHE A 123 -8.57 9.42 16.56
CA PHE A 123 -8.50 8.21 15.73
C PHE A 123 -9.80 7.97 14.94
N ARG A 124 -10.95 8.20 15.58
CA ARG A 124 -12.26 8.09 14.92
C ARG A 124 -12.43 9.12 13.82
N ASP A 125 -12.01 10.36 14.07
CA ASP A 125 -12.10 11.44 13.10
C ASP A 125 -11.15 11.20 11.92
N LEU A 126 -9.93 10.73 12.18
CA LEU A 126 -8.99 10.30 11.13
C LEU A 126 -9.62 9.22 10.23
N HIS A 127 -10.28 8.23 10.83
CA HIS A 127 -10.94 7.17 10.07
C HIS A 127 -12.09 7.71 9.20
N ARG A 128 -12.91 8.61 9.75
CA ARG A 128 -14.00 9.26 9.02
C ARG A 128 -13.49 10.05 7.81
N HIS A 129 -12.44 10.85 8.00
CA HIS A 129 -11.84 11.63 6.92
C HIS A 129 -11.18 10.74 5.86
N PHE A 130 -10.51 9.66 6.27
CA PHE A 130 -9.95 8.66 5.36
C PHE A 130 -11.03 8.01 4.49
N GLU A 131 -12.13 7.55 5.07
CA GLU A 131 -13.22 6.93 4.32
C GLU A 131 -13.87 7.92 3.35
N ASN A 132 -13.97 9.21 3.71
CA ASN A 132 -14.47 10.23 2.78
C ASN A 132 -13.56 10.41 1.55
N LEU A 133 -12.24 10.44 1.76
CA LEU A 133 -11.26 10.54 0.67
C LEU A 133 -11.15 9.25 -0.14
N ARG A 134 -11.34 8.09 0.49
CA ARG A 134 -11.30 6.79 -0.17
C ARG A 134 -12.41 6.65 -1.23
N ARG A 135 -13.56 7.30 -1.03
CA ARG A 135 -14.67 7.34 -2.01
C ARG A 135 -14.26 7.95 -3.36
N LEU A 136 -13.24 8.82 -3.39
CA LEU A 136 -12.70 9.37 -4.64
C LEU A 136 -12.20 8.29 -5.62
N PHE A 137 -11.72 7.17 -5.10
CA PHE A 137 -11.14 6.10 -5.91
C PHE A 137 -12.13 4.96 -6.21
N HIS A 138 -13.25 4.93 -5.50
CA HIS A 138 -14.32 3.98 -5.73
C HIS A 138 -15.51 4.74 -6.30
N GLU A 139 -15.50 4.94 -7.61
CA GLU A 139 -16.70 5.35 -8.34
C GLU A 139 -17.86 4.43 -7.90
N PRO A 140 -19.01 4.98 -7.47
CA PRO A 140 -20.20 4.16 -7.36
C PRO A 140 -20.43 3.60 -8.76
N LYS A 141 -20.42 2.26 -8.89
CA LYS A 141 -20.94 1.60 -10.10
C LYS A 141 -22.39 2.07 -10.22
N THR A 142 -22.62 3.13 -10.98
CA THR A 142 -23.95 3.64 -11.23
C THR A 142 -24.70 2.50 -11.89
N SER A 143 -25.62 1.91 -11.14
CA SER A 143 -26.50 0.87 -11.62
C SER A 143 -27.34 1.52 -12.70
N ARG A 144 -26.93 1.35 -13.97
CA ARG A 144 -27.81 1.55 -15.13
C ARG A 144 -28.95 0.55 -14.99
N LYS A 145 -30.02 0.96 -14.31
CA LYS A 145 -31.34 0.38 -14.49
C LYS A 145 -31.90 1.02 -15.75
N ASN A 146 -31.84 0.29 -16.86
CA ASN A 146 -32.74 0.49 -17.99
C ASN A 146 -34.11 -0.07 -17.63
#